data_AF-A0A2D9JB66-F1
#
_entry.id   AF-A0A2D9JB66-F1
#
_cell.length_a   1.000
_cell.length_b   1.000
_cell.length_c   1.000
_cell.angle_alpha   90.00
_cell.angle_beta   90.00
_cell.angle_gamma   90.00
#
_symmetry.space_group_name_H-M   'P 1'
#
loop_
_entity.id
_entity.type
_entity.pdbx_description
1 polymer ?
#
loop_
_entity_poly.entity_id
_entity_poly.type
_entity_poly.pdbx_seq_one_letter_code
_entity_poly.pdbx_strand_id
1 'polypeptide(L)'
;KFSFSITGGGATFQLGPGATSTQQASLGIGSVSTGKLGGSAGRLYELGSGQSMSLTNDVHGAAKVIDQVMEKVSNMRGRLGSFQTTTLQSSLVSLSETKANLQEAMSSISDADFAQESANLTRAQVLVQSGTNVLSLANQNPRNVLSLLG
;
A
#
# COMPACT_ATOMS: atom_id res chain seq x y z
N LYS A 1 -27.85 19.44 -17.24
CA LYS A 1 -26.47 19.79 -17.68
C LYS A 1 -25.54 19.49 -16.52
N PHE A 2 -24.76 18.42 -16.58
CA PHE A 2 -23.78 18.10 -15.54
C PHE A 2 -22.51 18.89 -15.82
N SER A 3 -22.20 19.88 -15.00
CA SER A 3 -20.93 20.60 -15.04
C SER A 3 -19.94 19.91 -14.11
N PHE A 4 -18.89 19.32 -14.68
CA PHE A 4 -17.76 18.80 -13.92
C PHE A 4 -16.73 19.92 -13.79
N SER A 5 -16.49 20.41 -12.57
CA SER A 5 -15.40 21.36 -12.29
C SER A 5 -14.15 20.57 -11.89
N ILE A 6 -13.08 20.68 -12.69
CA ILE A 6 -11.76 20.14 -12.33
C ILE A 6 -11.13 21.12 -11.33
N THR A 7 -11.21 20.80 -10.03
CA THR A 7 -10.66 21.62 -8.94
C THR A 7 -9.17 21.37 -8.69
N GLY A 8 -8.53 20.50 -9.47
CA GLY A 8 -7.11 20.19 -9.36
C GLY A 8 -6.72 19.16 -10.42
N GLY A 9 -5.71 19.47 -11.22
CA GLY A 9 -5.45 18.81 -12.52
C GLY A 9 -4.86 17.40 -12.48
N GLY A 10 -4.98 16.65 -11.38
CA GLY A 10 -4.37 15.33 -11.27
C GLY A 10 -4.93 14.44 -10.16
N ALA A 11 -4.66 13.14 -10.27
CA ALA A 11 -4.97 12.16 -9.23
C ALA A 11 -3.88 12.19 -8.16
N THR A 12 -4.28 12.19 -6.88
CA THR A 12 -3.39 12.08 -5.73
C THR A 12 -3.35 10.64 -5.25
N PHE A 13 -2.14 10.08 -5.15
CA PHE A 13 -1.88 8.73 -4.67
C PHE A 13 -1.25 8.79 -3.30
N GLN A 14 -1.80 8.01 -2.37
CA GLN A 14 -1.24 7.81 -1.04
C GLN A 14 -0.22 6.66 -1.11
N LEU A 15 1.04 6.95 -0.81
CA LEU A 15 2.18 6.02 -0.94
C LEU A 15 2.67 5.48 0.39
N GLY A 16 2.27 6.11 1.50
CA GLY A 16 2.64 5.71 2.85
C GLY A 16 1.44 5.54 3.78
N PRO A 17 1.65 5.05 5.01
CA PRO A 17 0.58 4.82 5.99
C PRO A 17 -0.02 6.12 6.56
N GLY A 18 0.70 7.25 6.50
CA GLY A 18 0.23 8.53 7.02
C GLY A 18 -0.18 9.49 5.89
N ALA A 19 -1.35 10.13 6.00
CA ALA A 19 -1.86 11.11 5.04
C ALA A 19 -1.11 12.47 5.10
N THR A 20 0.22 12.44 5.03
CA THR A 20 1.10 13.62 4.99
C THR A 20 1.50 13.92 3.54
N SER A 21 1.79 15.19 3.23
CA SER A 21 2.16 15.62 1.88
C SER A 21 3.41 14.92 1.33
N THR A 22 4.33 14.52 2.20
CA THR A 22 5.57 13.79 1.83
C THR A 22 5.31 12.33 1.46
N GLN A 23 4.15 11.78 1.83
CA GLN A 23 3.73 10.41 1.52
C GLN A 23 2.64 10.37 0.45
N GLN A 24 2.42 11.48 -0.23
CA GLN A 24 1.49 11.59 -1.34
C GLN A 24 2.24 11.99 -2.61
N ALA A 25 1.82 11.41 -3.74
CA ALA A 25 2.29 11.84 -5.04
C ALA A 25 1.11 12.17 -5.94
N SER A 26 1.18 13.32 -6.61
CA SER A 26 0.15 13.77 -7.54
C SER A 26 0.58 13.55 -8.99
N LEU A 27 -0.32 13.05 -9.82
CA LEU A 27 -0.10 12.89 -11.25
C LEU A 27 -1.21 13.56 -12.04
N GLY A 28 -0.83 14.61 -12.78
CA GLY A 28 -1.72 15.32 -13.69
C GLY A 28 -1.57 14.89 -15.14
N ILE A 29 -2.70 14.72 -15.82
CA ILE A 29 -2.79 14.48 -17.26
C ILE A 29 -3.32 15.76 -17.90
N GLY A 30 -2.52 16.35 -18.80
CA GLY A 30 -2.96 17.51 -19.58
C GLY A 30 -4.10 17.15 -20.53
N SER A 31 -4.89 18.15 -20.96
CA SER A 31 -5.98 17.91 -21.92
C SER A 31 -5.48 17.23 -23.19
N VAL A 32 -6.15 16.13 -23.56
CA VAL A 32 -5.93 15.36 -24.81
C VAL A 32 -6.96 15.71 -25.89
N SER A 33 -7.64 16.85 -25.76
CA SER A 33 -8.56 17.33 -26.80
C SER A 33 -7.79 17.71 -28.07
N THR A 34 -8.44 17.57 -29.23
CA THR A 34 -7.85 17.92 -30.54
C THR A 34 -7.46 19.41 -30.64
N GLY A 35 -8.08 20.28 -29.83
CA GLY A 35 -7.72 21.70 -29.69
C GLY A 35 -6.48 21.98 -28.84
N LYS A 36 -6.00 21.02 -28.04
CA LYS A 36 -4.83 21.15 -27.15
C LYS A 36 -3.68 20.20 -27.52
N LEU A 37 -3.95 19.18 -28.33
CA LEU A 37 -2.95 18.32 -28.95
C LEU A 37 -2.35 18.98 -30.20
N GLY A 38 -1.03 18.87 -30.34
CA GLY A 38 -0.22 19.57 -31.35
C GLY A 38 0.79 20.53 -30.70
N GLY A 39 1.45 21.33 -31.53
CA GLY A 39 2.59 22.17 -31.15
C GLY A 39 2.80 23.34 -32.10
N SER A 40 4.06 23.68 -32.38
CA SER A 40 4.39 24.80 -33.28
C SER A 40 3.93 24.58 -34.72
N ALA A 41 3.76 23.33 -35.15
CA ALA A 41 3.32 23.00 -36.50
C ALA A 41 1.80 23.17 -36.71
N GLY A 42 1.03 23.30 -35.62
CA GLY A 42 -0.43 23.39 -35.67
C GLY A 42 -1.10 22.54 -34.59
N ARG A 43 -2.42 22.39 -34.70
CA ARG A 43 -3.24 21.60 -33.77
C ARG A 43 -3.94 20.47 -34.49
N LEU A 44 -4.22 19.38 -33.77
CA LEU A 44 -4.80 18.18 -34.37
C LEU A 44 -6.17 18.43 -35.02
N TYR A 45 -6.97 19.38 -34.50
CA TYR A 45 -8.26 19.71 -35.10
C TYR A 45 -8.15 20.35 -36.50
N GLU A 46 -7.04 21.05 -36.79
CA GLU A 46 -6.84 21.78 -38.05
C GLU A 46 -6.75 20.84 -39.26
N LEU A 47 -6.38 19.57 -39.03
CA LEU A 47 -6.30 18.53 -40.04
C LEU A 47 -7.66 18.25 -40.70
N GLY A 48 -8.71 18.16 -39.87
CA GLY A 48 -10.07 17.79 -40.29
C GLY A 48 -11.01 18.98 -40.49
N SER A 49 -10.66 20.18 -40.00
CA SER A 49 -11.51 21.37 -40.09
C SER A 49 -11.33 22.17 -41.39
N GLY A 50 -10.54 21.69 -42.35
CA GLY A 50 -10.29 22.38 -43.63
C GLY A 50 -9.46 23.66 -43.51
N GLN A 51 -8.68 23.81 -42.42
CA GLN A 51 -7.85 24.99 -42.17
C GLN A 51 -6.48 24.88 -42.88
N SER A 52 -5.54 25.80 -42.60
CA SER A 52 -4.23 25.87 -43.26
C SER A 52 -3.45 24.55 -43.23
N MET A 53 -3.61 23.76 -42.15
CA MET A 53 -2.91 22.48 -41.96
C MET A 53 -3.77 21.26 -42.35
N SER A 54 -4.85 21.46 -43.13
CA SER A 54 -5.69 20.35 -43.56
C SER A 54 -4.94 19.43 -44.53
N LEU A 55 -5.25 18.13 -44.50
CA LEU A 55 -4.65 17.13 -45.38
C LEU A 55 -4.80 17.47 -46.87
N THR A 56 -5.86 18.19 -47.24
CA THR A 56 -6.11 18.60 -48.63
C THR A 56 -5.27 19.80 -49.08
N ASN A 57 -4.79 20.60 -48.12
CA ASN A 57 -4.13 21.88 -48.39
C ASN A 57 -2.61 21.76 -48.27
N ASP A 58 -2.12 21.08 -47.23
CA ASP A 58 -0.70 20.86 -46.99
C ASP A 58 -0.48 19.51 -46.29
N VAL A 59 -0.13 18.49 -47.08
CA VAL A 59 0.15 17.14 -46.58
C VAL A 59 1.39 17.10 -45.69
N HIS A 60 2.43 17.89 -46.02
CA HIS A 60 3.68 17.90 -45.26
C HIS A 60 3.50 18.59 -43.91
N GLY A 61 2.77 19.70 -43.90
CA GLY A 61 2.35 20.37 -42.69
C GLY A 61 1.47 19.49 -41.80
N ALA A 62 0.47 18.82 -42.40
CA ALA A 62 -0.38 17.88 -41.70
C ALA A 62 0.40 16.74 -41.03
N ALA A 63 1.38 16.16 -41.74
CA ALA A 63 2.26 15.12 -41.20
C ALA A 63 3.06 15.63 -39.98
N LYS A 64 3.63 16.83 -40.04
CA LYS A 64 4.34 17.44 -38.90
C LYS A 64 3.44 17.64 -37.68
N VAL A 65 2.18 18.02 -37.88
CA VAL A 65 1.20 18.12 -36.78
C VAL A 65 0.98 16.75 -36.14
N ILE A 66 0.82 15.69 -36.95
CA ILE A 66 0.66 14.31 -36.45
C ILE A 66 1.89 13.88 -35.65
N ASP A 67 3.11 14.13 -36.15
CA ASP A 67 4.34 13.78 -35.44
C ASP A 67 4.43 14.45 -34.06
N GLN A 68 4.12 15.75 -33.99
CA GLN A 68 4.10 16.48 -32.71
C GLN A 68 3.03 15.95 -31.75
N VAL A 69 1.86 15.55 -32.27
CA VAL A 69 0.81 14.94 -31.48
C VAL A 69 1.27 13.58 -30.94
N MET A 70 1.88 12.74 -31.78
CA MET A 70 2.40 11.43 -31.40
C MET A 70 3.49 11.54 -30.33
N GLU A 71 4.42 12.49 -30.50
CA GLU A 71 5.46 12.78 -29.52
C GLU A 71 4.85 13.18 -28.17
N LYS A 72 3.87 14.09 -28.17
CA LYS A 72 3.20 14.56 -26.94
C LYS A 72 2.46 13.43 -26.22
N VAL A 73 1.74 12.59 -26.96
CA VAL A 73 1.05 11.42 -26.40
C VAL A 73 2.06 10.39 -25.88
N SER A 74 3.15 10.14 -26.61
CA SER A 74 4.19 9.19 -26.20
C SER A 74 4.91 9.65 -24.94
N ASN A 75 5.26 10.94 -24.86
CA ASN A 75 5.84 11.54 -23.66
C ASN A 75 4.88 11.45 -22.46
N MET A 76 3.58 11.69 -22.68
CA MET A 76 2.57 11.52 -21.63
C MET A 76 2.51 10.07 -21.15
N ARG A 77 2.45 9.09 -22.07
CA ARG A 77 2.48 7.65 -21.74
C ARG A 77 3.76 7.27 -21.00
N GLY A 78 4.91 7.79 -21.42
CA GLY A 78 6.20 7.57 -20.77
C GLY A 78 6.21 8.10 -19.33
N ARG A 79 5.70 9.32 -19.10
CA ARG A 79 5.55 9.89 -17.75
C ARG A 79 4.63 9.05 -16.87
N LEU A 80 3.50 8.57 -17.40
CA LEU A 80 2.58 7.70 -16.66
C LEU A 80 3.25 6.36 -16.31
N GLY A 81 3.95 5.74 -17.26
CA GLY A 81 4.67 4.48 -17.05
C GLY A 81 5.79 4.62 -16.02
N SER A 82 6.60 5.68 -16.12
CA SER A 82 7.66 5.96 -15.13
C SER A 82 7.07 6.20 -13.74
N PHE A 83 5.98 6.96 -13.62
CA PHE A 83 5.32 7.15 -12.33
C PHE A 83 4.81 5.82 -11.74
N GLN A 84 4.20 4.97 -12.57
CA GLN A 84 3.73 3.65 -12.14
C GLN A 84 4.89 2.78 -11.63
N THR A 85 5.96 2.64 -12.40
CA THR A 85 7.09 1.76 -12.04
C THR A 85 7.93 2.33 -10.90
N THR A 86 8.31 3.61 -10.99
CA THR A 86 9.27 4.21 -10.05
C THR A 86 8.61 4.63 -8.75
N THR A 87 7.33 5.00 -8.75
CA THR A 87 6.67 5.52 -7.55
C THR A 87 5.67 4.54 -6.98
N LEU A 88 4.70 4.07 -7.76
CA LEU A 88 3.65 3.19 -7.21
C LEU A 88 4.18 1.79 -6.89
N GLN A 89 4.89 1.16 -7.81
CA GLN A 89 5.42 -0.19 -7.59
C GLN A 89 6.50 -0.22 -6.51
N SER A 90 7.43 0.74 -6.50
CA SER A 90 8.47 0.84 -5.46
C SER A 90 7.87 1.03 -4.05
N SER A 91 6.88 1.91 -3.92
CA SER A 91 6.19 2.16 -2.65
C SER A 91 5.42 0.91 -2.20
N LEU A 92 4.79 0.20 -3.13
CA LEU A 92 4.08 -1.06 -2.83
C LEU A 92 5.05 -2.14 -2.32
N VAL A 93 6.21 -2.30 -2.95
CA VAL A 93 7.24 -3.25 -2.50
C VAL A 93 7.72 -2.90 -1.08
N SER A 94 8.11 -1.64 -0.86
CA SER A 94 8.58 -1.20 0.46
C SER A 94 7.52 -1.33 1.55
N LEU A 95 6.25 -1.02 1.24
CA LEU A 95 5.15 -1.18 2.19
C LEU A 95 4.84 -2.66 2.47
N SER A 96 4.97 -3.53 1.47
CA SER A 96 4.77 -4.97 1.63
C SER A 96 5.85 -5.60 2.50
N GLU A 97 7.11 -5.21 2.30
CA GLU A 97 8.23 -5.61 3.17
C GLU A 97 8.04 -5.12 4.61
N THR A 98 7.68 -3.84 4.77
CA THR A 98 7.39 -3.27 6.10
C THR A 98 6.25 -4.02 6.78
N LYS A 99 5.19 -4.35 6.04
CA LYS A 99 4.07 -5.15 6.55
C LYS A 99 4.53 -6.54 7.01
N ALA A 100 5.35 -7.23 6.20
CA ALA A 100 5.87 -8.54 6.57
C ALA A 100 6.71 -8.49 7.85
N ASN A 101 7.62 -7.51 7.95
CA ASN A 101 8.46 -7.31 9.15
C ASN A 101 7.61 -7.02 10.39
N LEU A 102 6.56 -6.19 10.26
CA LEU A 102 5.64 -5.91 11.36
C LEU A 102 4.83 -7.15 11.76
N GLN A 103 4.40 -7.97 10.79
CA GLN A 103 3.70 -9.22 11.07
C GLN A 103 4.60 -10.23 11.80
N GLU A 104 5.87 -10.34 11.41
CA GLU A 104 6.86 -11.18 12.09
C GLU A 104 7.14 -10.71 13.53
N ALA A 105 7.31 -9.40 13.71
CA ALA A 105 7.47 -8.81 15.05
C ALA A 105 6.24 -9.06 15.93
N MET A 106 5.03 -8.88 15.40
CA MET A 106 3.79 -9.19 16.12
C MET A 106 3.66 -10.67 16.47
N SER A 107 4.04 -11.58 15.56
CA SER A 107 4.06 -13.03 15.84
C SER A 107 5.02 -13.34 16.99
N SER A 108 6.22 -12.78 16.96
CA SER A 108 7.24 -12.99 18.00
C SER A 108 6.77 -12.52 19.38
N ILE A 109 6.09 -11.36 19.44
CA ILE A 109 5.50 -10.84 20.68
C ILE A 109 4.38 -11.77 21.16
N SER A 110 3.45 -12.13 20.27
CA SER A 110 2.33 -13.02 20.60
C SER A 110 2.80 -14.39 21.09
N ASP A 111 3.84 -14.95 20.48
CA ASP A 111 4.41 -16.24 20.86
C ASP A 111 5.13 -16.16 22.22
N ALA A 112 5.84 -15.06 22.49
CA ALA A 112 6.48 -14.83 23.79
C ALA A 112 5.44 -14.68 24.93
N ASP A 113 4.37 -13.91 24.69
CA ASP A 113 3.27 -13.75 25.64
C ASP A 113 2.56 -15.09 25.90
N PHE A 114 2.32 -15.88 24.85
CA PHE A 114 1.73 -17.21 24.98
C PHE A 114 2.63 -18.18 25.75
N ALA A 115 3.94 -18.15 25.50
CA ALA A 115 4.91 -18.96 26.23
C ALA A 115 4.96 -18.59 27.72
N GLN A 116 4.91 -17.30 28.05
CA GLN A 116 4.89 -16.80 29.42
C GLN A 116 3.61 -17.22 30.16
N GLU A 117 2.45 -17.08 29.53
CA GLU A 117 1.17 -17.48 30.11
C GLU A 117 1.09 -19.01 30.28
N SER A 118 1.57 -19.76 29.29
CA SER A 118 1.65 -21.22 29.37
C SER A 118 2.56 -21.68 30.53
N ALA A 119 3.72 -21.05 30.70
CA ALA A 119 4.62 -21.35 31.83
C ALA A 119 3.99 -21.01 33.18
N ASN A 120 3.25 -19.90 33.27
CA ASN A 120 2.50 -19.52 34.46
C ASN A 120 1.37 -20.52 34.78
N LEU A 121 0.61 -20.93 33.78
CA LEU A 121 -0.44 -21.94 33.89
C LEU A 121 0.13 -23.28 34.35
N THR A 122 1.22 -23.76 33.73
CA THR A 122 1.91 -24.99 34.15
C THR A 122 2.42 -24.87 35.58
N ARG A 123 3.05 -23.75 35.95
CA ARG A 123 3.52 -23.52 37.33
C ARG A 123 2.34 -23.56 38.32
N ALA A 124 1.22 -22.92 38.00
CA ALA A 124 0.02 -22.94 38.83
C ALA A 124 -0.55 -24.35 39.00
N GLN A 125 -0.63 -25.12 37.91
CA GLN A 125 -1.07 -26.53 37.95
C GLN A 125 -0.15 -27.40 38.82
N VAL A 126 1.18 -27.26 38.68
CA VAL A 126 2.17 -27.97 39.49
C VAL A 126 2.06 -27.59 40.97
N LEU A 127 1.82 -26.32 41.28
CA LEU A 127 1.63 -25.84 42.66
C LEU A 127 0.35 -26.42 43.28
N VAL A 128 -0.76 -26.47 42.53
CA VAL A 128 -2.01 -27.08 42.99
C VAL A 128 -1.81 -28.56 43.27
N GLN A 129 -1.18 -29.30 42.35
CA GLN A 129 -0.92 -30.74 42.52
C GLN A 129 0.05 -31.02 43.69
N SER A 130 1.08 -30.19 43.84
CA SER A 130 2.01 -30.27 44.97
C SER A 130 1.31 -29.94 46.29
N GLY A 131 0.48 -28.91 46.32
CA GLY A 131 -0.34 -28.54 47.48
C GLY A 131 -1.25 -29.69 47.91
N THR A 132 -1.95 -30.35 46.97
CA THR A 132 -2.77 -31.52 47.27
C THR A 132 -1.96 -32.72 47.77
N ASN A 133 -0.76 -32.95 47.23
CA ASN A 133 0.12 -34.03 47.68
C ASN A 133 0.70 -33.76 49.08
N VAL A 134 1.10 -32.51 49.36
CA VAL A 134 1.55 -32.08 50.69
C VAL A 134 0.42 -32.15 51.71
N LEU A 135 -0.80 -31.73 51.36
CA LEU A 135 -1.98 -31.89 52.20
C LEU A 135 -2.28 -33.37 52.50
N SER A 136 -2.17 -34.25 51.50
CA SER A 136 -2.31 -35.70 51.70
C SER A 136 -1.23 -36.27 52.63
N LEU A 137 0.03 -35.88 52.44
CA LEU A 137 1.16 -36.31 53.27
C LEU A 137 1.05 -35.77 54.72
N ALA A 138 0.61 -34.51 54.87
CA ALA A 138 0.37 -33.87 56.15
C ALA A 138 -0.80 -34.51 56.91
N ASN A 139 -1.81 -35.04 56.22
CA ASN A 139 -2.92 -35.79 56.83
C ASN A 139 -2.55 -37.24 57.22
N GLN A 140 -1.53 -37.83 56.60
CA GLN A 140 -1.04 -39.18 56.94
C GLN A 140 -0.11 -39.18 58.17
N ASN A 141 0.70 -38.13 58.36
CA ASN A 141 1.59 -37.98 59.51
C ASN A 141 0.91 -38.11 60.90
N PRO A 142 -0.20 -37.40 61.20
CA PRO A 142 -0.85 -37.48 62.51
C PRO A 142 -1.53 -38.83 62.78
N ARG A 143 -1.92 -39.59 61.75
CA ARG A 143 -2.52 -40.93 61.94
C ARG A 143 -1.49 -41.96 62.41
N ASN A 144 -0.25 -41.86 61.95
CA ASN A 144 0.84 -42.74 62.40
C ASN A 144 1.27 -42.44 63.85
N VAL A 145 1.17 -41.18 64.29
CA VAL A 145 1.46 -40.80 65.68
C VAL A 145 0.35 -41.28 66.63
N LEU A 146 -0.92 -41.23 66.23
CA LEU A 146 -2.00 -41.82 67.03
C LEU A 146 -1.89 -43.35 67.16
N SER A 147 -1.36 -44.06 66.16
CA SER A 147 -1.11 -45.50 66.24
C SER A 147 0.04 -45.89 67.17
N LEU A 148 0.89 -44.94 67.57
CA LEU A 148 2.00 -45.15 68.51
C LEU A 148 1.65 -44.71 69.94
N LEU A 149 0.46 -44.14 70.16
CA LEU A 149 -0.06 -43.69 71.45
C LEU A 149 -1.34 -44.44 71.88
N GLY A 150 -1.81 -45.40 71.08
CA GLY A 150 -2.98 -46.25 71.36
C GLY A 150 -2.58 -47.67 71.71
#